data_AF-A0A498EXF6-F1
#
_entry.id   AF-A0A498EXF6-F1
#
_cell.length_a   1.000
_cell.length_b   1.000
_cell.length_c   1.000
_cell.angle_alpha   90.00
_cell.angle_beta   90.00
_cell.angle_gamma   90.00
#
_symmetry.space_group_name_H-M   'P 1'
#
loop_
_entity.id
_entity.type
_entity.pdbx_description
1 polymer ?
#
loop_
_entity_poly.entity_id
_entity_poly.type
_entity_poly.pdbx_seq_one_letter_code
_entity_poly.pdbx_strand_id
1 'polypeptide(L)'
;MTATDDGGTRHYYPDPLYTRLRDIRELLEETTKQELSEQATELKDDIAAWKTEYDADSPDRLRERAAADTVSAEQAAELTRAASDWSLARYHLSLIQDAITNYDTWTSDQSSLTV
;
A
#
# COMPACT_ATOMS: atom_id res chain seq x y z
N MET A 1 40.40 -17.56 -11.87
CA MET A 1 40.09 -18.43 -13.02
C MET A 1 38.96 -19.37 -12.63
N THR A 2 37.73 -18.96 -12.93
CA THR A 2 36.62 -19.83 -13.32
C THR A 2 35.70 -18.93 -14.13
N ALA A 3 35.66 -19.21 -15.43
CA ALA A 3 34.81 -18.53 -16.38
C ALA A 3 33.46 -19.23 -16.44
N THR A 4 32.39 -18.43 -16.52
CA THR A 4 31.32 -18.63 -17.50
C THR A 4 30.57 -17.30 -17.65
N ASP A 5 30.86 -16.64 -18.76
CA ASP A 5 30.02 -15.60 -19.34
C ASP A 5 28.85 -16.34 -20.02
N ASP A 6 27.64 -16.15 -19.51
CA ASP A 6 26.39 -16.51 -20.19
C ASP A 6 25.50 -15.27 -20.14
N GLY A 7 25.23 -14.73 -21.33
CA GLY A 7 24.53 -13.48 -21.52
C GLY A 7 23.05 -13.57 -21.17
N GLY A 8 22.46 -12.41 -20.91
CA GLY A 8 21.01 -12.23 -20.96
C GLY A 8 20.40 -11.89 -19.62
N THR A 9 20.43 -10.60 -19.31
CA THR A 9 19.47 -9.92 -18.41
C THR A 9 19.45 -10.48 -16.99
N ARG A 10 20.42 -10.04 -16.17
CA ARG A 10 20.14 -9.90 -14.72
C ARG A 10 18.97 -8.94 -14.60
N HIS A 11 17.76 -9.46 -14.51
CA HIS A 11 16.63 -8.72 -13.99
C HIS A 11 17.00 -8.37 -12.56
N TYR A 12 17.64 -7.20 -12.38
CA TYR A 12 17.56 -6.48 -11.13
C TYR A 12 16.08 -6.20 -10.93
N TYR A 13 15.38 -7.15 -10.32
CA TYR A 13 14.13 -6.82 -9.68
C TYR A 13 14.55 -5.86 -8.56
N PRO A 14 14.14 -4.59 -8.59
CA PRO A 14 14.38 -3.72 -7.45
C PRO A 14 13.79 -4.46 -6.26
N ASP A 15 14.63 -4.68 -5.25
CA ASP A 15 14.21 -5.36 -4.03
C ASP A 15 12.94 -4.64 -3.55
N PRO A 16 11.82 -5.35 -3.35
CA PRO A 16 10.55 -4.73 -2.98
C PRO A 16 10.66 -3.88 -1.70
N LEU A 17 11.66 -4.15 -0.85
CA LEU A 17 12.01 -3.29 0.27
C LEU A 17 12.64 -1.97 -0.17
N TYR A 18 13.53 -1.97 -1.17
CA TYR A 18 14.11 -0.74 -1.73
C TYR A 18 13.07 0.12 -2.44
N THR A 19 12.12 -0.49 -3.17
CA THR A 19 11.00 0.25 -3.78
C THR A 19 10.14 0.87 -2.68
N ARG A 20 9.76 0.09 -1.66
CA ARG A 20 8.97 0.60 -0.53
C ARG A 20 9.69 1.72 0.22
N LEU A 21 11.00 1.60 0.45
CA LEU A 21 11.78 2.62 1.14
C LEU A 21 11.93 3.89 0.30
N ARG A 22 12.07 3.76 -1.02
CA ARG A 22 12.12 4.89 -1.96
C ARG A 22 10.77 5.61 -2.03
N ASP A 23 9.68 4.86 -2.16
CA ASP A 23 8.33 5.43 -2.19
C ASP A 23 8.04 6.20 -0.90
N ILE A 24 8.42 5.64 0.27
CA ILE A 24 8.31 6.32 1.56
C ILE A 24 9.20 7.57 1.61
N ARG A 25 10.39 7.54 1.01
CA ARG A 25 11.34 8.65 1.02
C ARG A 25 10.87 9.82 0.14
N GLU A 26 10.38 9.53 -1.07
CA GLU A 26 9.72 10.51 -1.94
C GLU A 26 8.47 11.08 -1.25
N LEU A 27 7.67 10.22 -0.61
CA LEU A 27 6.52 10.66 0.18
C LEU A 27 6.94 11.62 1.31
N LEU A 28 8.00 11.32 2.07
CA LEU A 28 8.42 12.14 3.21
C LEU A 28 9.14 13.45 2.82
N GLU A 29 9.76 13.50 1.66
CA GLU A 29 10.40 14.73 1.14
C GLU A 29 9.37 15.75 0.66
N GLU A 30 8.24 15.28 0.11
CA GLU A 30 7.18 16.13 -0.43
C GLU A 30 6.00 16.31 0.53
N THR A 31 5.91 15.50 1.59
CA THR A 31 4.72 15.44 2.46
C THR A 31 5.07 15.71 3.92
N THR A 32 4.41 16.71 4.49
CA THR A 32 4.47 17.04 5.90
C THR A 32 3.71 16.01 6.76
N LYS A 33 4.04 15.94 8.05
CA LYS A 33 3.29 15.12 9.02
C LYS A 33 1.78 15.46 9.05
N GLN A 34 1.42 16.70 8.70
CA GLN A 34 0.03 17.13 8.56
C GLN A 34 -0.63 16.46 7.34
N GLU A 35 -0.03 16.56 6.16
CA GLU A 35 -0.57 15.97 4.93
C GLU A 35 -0.64 14.43 5.02
N LEU A 36 0.32 13.79 5.70
CA LEU A 36 0.22 12.37 6.04
C LEU A 36 -1.02 12.07 6.90
N SER A 37 -1.31 12.93 7.88
CA SER A 37 -2.48 12.77 8.76
C SER A 37 -3.80 13.00 8.00
N GLU A 38 -3.81 13.91 7.03
CA GLU A 38 -4.95 14.16 6.13
C GLU A 38 -5.20 12.94 5.23
N GLN A 39 -4.17 12.43 4.55
CA GLN A 39 -4.27 11.19 3.75
C GLN A 39 -4.71 9.98 4.58
N ALA A 40 -4.23 9.85 5.82
CA ALA A 40 -4.69 8.80 6.73
C ALA A 40 -6.17 8.92 7.07
N THR A 41 -6.72 10.15 7.10
CA THR A 41 -8.14 10.40 7.37
C THR A 41 -8.97 10.03 6.15
N GLU A 42 -8.57 10.46 4.95
CA GLU A 42 -9.24 10.09 3.70
C GLU A 42 -9.32 8.57 3.52
N LEU A 43 -8.19 7.86 3.72
CA LEU A 43 -8.18 6.39 3.63
C LEU A 43 -9.08 5.72 4.67
N LYS A 44 -9.21 6.30 5.88
CA LYS A 44 -10.13 5.78 6.89
C LYS A 44 -11.58 5.99 6.49
N ASP A 45 -11.90 7.12 5.86
CA ASP A 45 -13.24 7.43 5.36
C ASP A 45 -13.61 6.49 4.19
N ASP A 46 -12.71 6.25 3.24
CA ASP A 46 -12.90 5.26 2.17
C ASP A 46 -13.17 3.86 2.73
N ILE A 47 -12.37 3.44 3.74
CA ILE A 47 -12.57 2.17 4.43
C ILE A 47 -13.94 2.12 5.11
N ALA A 48 -14.38 3.21 5.76
CA ALA A 48 -15.69 3.27 6.41
C ALA A 48 -16.84 3.26 5.38
N ALA A 49 -16.63 3.88 4.21
CA ALA A 49 -17.58 3.87 3.10
C ALA A 49 -17.77 2.45 2.58
N TRP A 50 -16.69 1.71 2.27
CA TRP A 50 -16.80 0.31 1.82
C TRP A 50 -17.44 -0.60 2.87
N LYS A 51 -17.13 -0.41 4.16
CA LYS A 51 -17.79 -1.16 5.24
C LYS A 51 -19.30 -0.98 5.21
N THR A 52 -19.75 0.26 5.04
CA THR A 52 -21.17 0.61 5.03
C THR A 52 -21.86 0.18 3.73
N GLU A 53 -21.20 0.36 2.59
CA GLU A 53 -21.72 0.02 1.27
C GLU A 53 -21.94 -1.50 1.11
N TYR A 54 -20.97 -2.30 1.57
CA TYR A 54 -20.98 -3.74 1.40
C TYR A 54 -21.46 -4.52 2.63
N ASP A 55 -21.80 -3.82 3.73
CA ASP A 55 -22.12 -4.40 5.04
C ASP A 55 -21.10 -5.48 5.46
N ALA A 56 -19.83 -5.09 5.41
CA ALA A 56 -18.70 -5.97 5.60
C ALA A 56 -17.68 -5.34 6.54
N ASP A 57 -16.94 -6.16 7.29
CA ASP A 57 -15.88 -5.69 8.20
C ASP A 57 -14.48 -5.81 7.61
N SER A 58 -14.34 -6.56 6.51
CA SER A 58 -13.06 -6.84 5.85
C SER A 58 -13.20 -7.04 4.34
N PRO A 59 -12.14 -6.77 3.56
CA PRO A 59 -12.11 -7.10 2.15
C PRO A 59 -12.29 -8.61 1.89
N ASP A 60 -11.91 -9.46 2.84
CA ASP A 60 -12.07 -10.91 2.69
C ASP A 60 -13.55 -11.32 2.64
N ARG A 61 -14.44 -10.62 3.35
CA ARG A 61 -15.88 -10.84 3.23
C ARG A 61 -16.41 -10.58 1.82
N LEU A 62 -15.88 -9.56 1.15
CA LEU A 62 -16.25 -9.27 -0.24
C LEU A 62 -15.76 -10.39 -1.17
N ARG A 63 -14.56 -10.93 -0.94
CA ARG A 63 -14.03 -12.07 -1.70
C ARG A 63 -14.82 -13.35 -1.47
N GLU A 64 -15.19 -13.64 -0.22
CA GLU A 64 -16.07 -14.76 0.14
C GLU A 64 -17.41 -14.65 -0.58
N ARG A 65 -18.01 -13.45 -0.58
CA ARG A 65 -19.28 -13.18 -1.27
C ARG A 65 -19.13 -13.28 -2.78
N ALA A 66 -18.03 -12.82 -3.36
CA ALA A 66 -17.75 -12.93 -4.79
C ALA A 66 -17.64 -14.40 -5.25
N ALA A 67 -17.16 -15.29 -4.39
CA ALA A 67 -17.03 -16.71 -4.67
C ALA A 67 -18.33 -17.52 -4.48
N ALA A 68 -19.41 -16.90 -4.01
CA ALA A 68 -20.67 -17.59 -3.79
C ALA A 68 -21.41 -17.86 -5.11
N ASP A 69 -21.95 -19.08 -5.26
CA ASP A 69 -22.70 -19.51 -6.45
C ASP A 69 -23.94 -18.65 -6.76
N THR A 70 -24.42 -17.90 -5.76
CA THR A 70 -25.58 -17.00 -5.89
C THR A 70 -25.24 -15.66 -6.56
N VAL A 71 -23.96 -15.36 -6.79
CA VAL A 71 -23.48 -14.08 -7.31
C VAL A 71 -23.13 -14.24 -8.79
N SER A 72 -23.55 -13.28 -9.62
CA SER A 72 -23.21 -13.30 -11.04
C SER A 72 -21.71 -13.03 -11.26
N ALA A 73 -21.17 -13.48 -12.39
CA ALA A 73 -19.75 -13.23 -12.72
C ALA A 73 -19.40 -11.72 -12.73
N GLU A 74 -20.34 -10.87 -13.17
CA GLU A 74 -20.18 -9.41 -13.16
C GLU A 74 -20.12 -8.87 -11.73
N GLN A 75 -21.05 -9.28 -10.86
CA GLN A 75 -21.04 -8.88 -9.45
C GLN A 75 -19.82 -9.41 -8.70
N ALA A 76 -19.36 -10.63 -9.01
CA ALA A 76 -18.15 -11.20 -8.45
C ALA A 76 -16.89 -10.41 -8.82
N ALA A 77 -16.83 -9.90 -10.07
CA ALA A 77 -15.74 -9.04 -10.51
C ALA A 77 -15.73 -7.69 -9.78
N GLU A 78 -16.89 -7.05 -9.61
CA GLU A 78 -17.03 -5.81 -8.85
C GLU A 78 -16.62 -5.99 -7.37
N LEU A 79 -17.12 -7.04 -6.71
CA LEU A 79 -16.76 -7.35 -5.33
C LEU A 79 -15.26 -7.64 -5.17
N THR A 80 -14.65 -8.32 -6.14
CA THR A 80 -13.20 -8.61 -6.12
C THR A 80 -12.38 -7.33 -6.29
N ARG A 81 -12.84 -6.40 -7.14
CA ARG A 81 -12.20 -5.10 -7.33
C ARG A 81 -12.30 -4.26 -6.07
N ALA A 82 -13.50 -4.09 -5.53
CA ALA A 82 -13.72 -3.37 -4.27
C ALA A 82 -12.90 -3.96 -3.11
N ALA A 83 -12.81 -5.29 -3.00
CA ALA A 83 -11.96 -5.96 -2.01
C ALA A 83 -10.47 -5.64 -2.18
N SER A 84 -10.01 -5.52 -3.42
CA SER A 84 -8.61 -5.21 -3.75
C SER A 84 -8.30 -3.75 -3.42
N ASP A 85 -9.18 -2.82 -3.80
CA ASP A 85 -9.04 -1.39 -3.50
C ASP A 85 -9.04 -1.15 -1.99
N TRP A 86 -9.95 -1.81 -1.27
CA TRP A 86 -9.99 -1.76 0.19
C TRP A 86 -8.70 -2.35 0.82
N SER A 87 -8.19 -3.46 0.29
CA SER A 87 -6.93 -4.03 0.78
C SER A 87 -5.75 -3.06 0.58
N LEU A 88 -5.70 -2.39 -0.58
CA LEU A 88 -4.69 -1.40 -0.90
C LEU A 88 -4.79 -0.18 0.02
N ALA A 89 -5.99 0.35 0.24
CA ALA A 89 -6.21 1.47 1.16
C ALA A 89 -5.75 1.13 2.59
N ARG A 90 -6.03 -0.08 3.06
CA ARG A 90 -5.57 -0.54 4.38
C ARG A 90 -4.06 -0.66 4.46
N TYR A 91 -3.42 -1.15 3.40
CA TYR A 91 -1.96 -1.21 3.31
C TYR A 91 -1.35 0.19 3.31
N HIS A 92 -1.87 1.11 2.50
CA HIS A 92 -1.40 2.50 2.45
C HIS A 92 -1.57 3.20 3.80
N LEU A 93 -2.71 2.98 4.47
CA LEU A 93 -2.94 3.51 5.82
C LEU A 93 -1.90 2.99 6.82
N SER A 94 -1.48 1.71 6.73
CA SER A 94 -0.42 1.18 7.59
C SER A 94 0.94 1.84 7.31
N LEU A 95 1.25 2.10 6.03
CA LEU A 95 2.47 2.82 5.66
C LEU A 95 2.50 4.23 6.24
N ILE A 96 1.38 4.94 6.13
CA ILE A 96 1.27 6.30 6.67
C ILE A 96 1.39 6.30 8.20
N GLN A 97 0.79 5.33 8.88
CA GLN A 97 0.92 5.19 10.34
C GLN A 97 2.38 4.93 10.75
N ASP A 98 3.06 4.03 10.04
CA ASP A 98 4.48 3.74 10.25
C ASP A 98 5.34 4.98 9.98
N ALA A 99 5.04 5.72 8.91
CA ALA A 99 5.73 6.95 8.52
C ALA A 99 5.55 8.07 9.56
N ILE A 100 4.33 8.29 10.07
CA ILE A 100 4.06 9.27 11.13
C ILE A 100 4.77 8.89 12.44
N THR A 101 4.76 7.60 12.78
CA THR A 101 5.39 7.08 14.02
C THR A 101 6.91 7.24 13.97
N ASN A 102 7.53 7.00 12.82
CA ASN A 102 8.98 7.07 12.64
C ASN A 102 9.46 8.39 12.01
N TYR A 103 8.55 9.35 11.83
CA TYR A 103 8.81 10.62 11.13
C TYR A 103 10.02 11.35 11.71
N ASP A 104 10.07 11.49 13.03
CA ASP A 104 11.13 12.24 13.71
C ASP A 104 12.50 11.53 13.57
N THR A 105 12.50 10.19 13.55
CA THR A 105 13.71 9.38 13.35
C THR A 105 14.22 9.49 11.91
N TRP A 106 13.34 9.42 10.91
CA TRP A 106 13.75 9.39 9.49
C TRP A 106 14.06 10.77 8.93
N THR A 107 13.41 11.83 9.43
CA THR A 107 13.72 13.22 9.05
C THR A 107 15.03 13.71 9.67
N SER A 108 15.38 13.22 10.87
CA SER A 108 16.68 13.50 11.51
C SER A 108 17.85 12.81 10.80
N ASP A 109 17.64 11.57 10.31
CA ASP A 109 18.63 10.81 9.54
C ASP A 109 18.85 11.42 8.13
N GLN A 110 17.78 11.84 7.45
CA GLN A 110 17.81 12.63 6.20
C GLN A 110 18.65 13.92 6.35
N SER A 111 18.46 14.66 7.44
CA SER A 111 19.20 15.89 7.73
C SER A 111 20.70 15.63 7.97
N SER A 112 21.05 14.42 8.41
CA SER A 112 22.45 14.01 8.67
C SER A 112 23.17 13.50 7.42
N LEU A 113 22.43 13.13 6.36
CA LEU A 113 22.98 12.69 5.07
C LEU A 113 23.20 13.85 4.08
N THR A 114 22.82 15.08 4.45
CA THR A 114 22.99 16.30 3.65
C THR A 114 24.17 17.17 4.16
N VAL A 115 25.23 16.55 4.72
CA VAL A 115 26.46 17.23 5.17
C VAL A 115 27.68 16.82 4.35
#